data_AF-A0A3B9R272-F1
#
_entry.id   AF-A0A3B9R272-F1
#
_cell.length_a   1.000
_cell.length_b   1.000
_cell.length_c   1.000
_cell.angle_alpha   90.00
_cell.angle_beta   90.00
_cell.angle_gamma   90.00
#
_symmetry.space_group_name_H-M   'P 1'
#
loop_
_entity.id
_entity.type
_entity.pdbx_description
1 polymer ?
#
loop_
_entity_poly.entity_id
_entity_poly.type
_entity_poly.pdbx_seq_one_letter_code
_entity_poly.pdbx_strand_id
1 'polypeptide(L)'
;ASRQGETFLRCAHHALKKAVDMDTVVDTLNALGEYGKPLCDETVLPRSAQDLQQIVESRIDSSNTALDSDKPAADKSADDRDRQSALIALGLCGEPLVAPFFAKSDAVGSLMRRKLKPVLEPVFAALETLLKRH
;
A
#
# COMPACT_ATOMS: atom_id res chain seq x y z
N ALA A 1 -9.27 -9.04 8.97
CA ALA A 1 -10.01 -7.79 8.66
C ALA A 1 -11.51 -8.10 8.75
N SER A 2 -12.42 -7.11 8.75
CA SER A 2 -13.84 -7.46 8.64
C SER A 2 -14.11 -8.10 7.27
N ARG A 3 -15.17 -8.91 7.14
CA ARG A 3 -15.57 -9.51 5.85
C ARG A 3 -15.77 -8.46 4.74
N GLN A 4 -16.22 -7.27 5.12
CA GLN A 4 -16.35 -6.12 4.21
C GLN A 4 -14.98 -5.58 3.80
N GLY A 5 -14.05 -5.40 4.75
CA GLY A 5 -12.68 -4.96 4.47
C GLY A 5 -11.93 -5.93 3.55
N GLU A 6 -12.01 -7.24 3.79
CA GLU A 6 -11.39 -8.25 2.90
C GLU A 6 -11.97 -8.20 1.49
N THR A 7 -13.29 -7.99 1.38
CA THR A 7 -13.96 -7.85 0.09
C THR A 7 -13.45 -6.61 -0.66
N PHE A 8 -13.37 -5.47 0.03
CA PHE A 8 -12.81 -4.24 -0.51
C PHE A 8 -11.37 -4.43 -1.01
N LEU A 9 -10.49 -5.01 -0.19
CA LEU A 9 -9.09 -5.26 -0.56
C LEU A 9 -8.96 -6.19 -1.78
N ARG A 10 -9.82 -7.22 -1.88
CA ARG A 10 -9.87 -8.09 -3.08
C ARG A 10 -10.32 -7.33 -4.32
N CYS A 11 -11.31 -6.44 -4.19
CA CYS A 11 -11.79 -5.60 -5.28
C CYS A 11 -10.72 -4.63 -5.74
N ALA A 12 -10.05 -3.92 -4.82
CA ALA A 12 -8.96 -3.00 -5.15
C ALA A 12 -7.78 -3.74 -5.82
N HIS A 13 -7.39 -4.90 -5.29
CA HIS A 13 -6.38 -5.75 -5.90
C HIS A 13 -6.76 -6.15 -7.35
N HIS A 14 -8.01 -6.54 -7.57
CA HIS A 14 -8.50 -6.90 -8.91
C HIS A 14 -8.52 -5.70 -9.86
N ALA A 15 -8.99 -4.54 -9.39
CA ALA A 15 -9.06 -3.30 -10.16
C ALA A 15 -7.66 -2.87 -10.65
N LEU A 16 -6.66 -2.83 -9.78
CA LEU A 16 -5.27 -2.53 -10.18
C LEU A 16 -4.72 -3.54 -11.19
N LYS A 17 -4.98 -4.84 -10.97
CA LYS A 17 -4.51 -5.91 -11.87
C LYS A 17 -5.15 -5.87 -13.25
N LYS A 18 -6.36 -5.30 -13.37
CA LYS A 18 -7.14 -5.22 -14.61
C LYS A 18 -7.27 -3.82 -15.19
N ALA A 19 -6.71 -2.80 -14.54
CA ALA A 19 -6.82 -1.40 -14.94
C ALA A 19 -6.48 -1.21 -16.42
N VAL A 20 -7.39 -0.54 -17.13
CA VAL A 20 -7.28 -0.27 -18.58
C VAL A 20 -6.80 1.14 -18.87
N ASP A 21 -6.98 2.07 -17.93
CA ASP A 21 -6.64 3.48 -18.04
C ASP A 21 -6.05 4.03 -16.73
N MET A 22 -5.54 5.26 -16.80
CA MET A 22 -4.89 5.95 -15.69
C MET A 22 -5.88 6.26 -14.56
N ASP A 23 -7.10 6.67 -14.91
CA ASP A 23 -8.13 7.06 -13.96
C ASP A 23 -8.50 5.89 -13.04
N THR A 24 -8.67 4.69 -13.59
CA THR A 24 -8.92 3.47 -12.81
C THR A 24 -7.80 3.20 -11.79
N VAL A 25 -6.54 3.43 -12.17
CA VAL A 25 -5.40 3.26 -11.25
C VAL A 25 -5.46 4.29 -10.15
N VAL A 26 -5.63 5.56 -10.51
CA VAL A 26 -5.66 6.69 -9.57
C VAL A 26 -6.82 6.55 -8.58
N ASP A 27 -8.03 6.29 -9.06
CA ASP A 27 -9.22 6.10 -8.24
C ASP A 27 -9.06 4.93 -7.27
N THR A 28 -8.46 3.83 -7.74
CA THR A 28 -8.22 2.67 -6.87
C THR A 28 -7.16 2.98 -5.80
N LEU A 29 -6.09 3.70 -6.14
CA LEU A 29 -5.06 4.10 -5.17
C LEU A 29 -5.60 5.10 -4.15
N ASN A 30 -6.39 6.08 -4.58
CA ASN A 30 -7.05 7.03 -3.69
C ASN A 30 -8.04 6.33 -2.75
N ALA A 31 -8.80 5.35 -3.24
CA ALA A 31 -9.68 4.54 -2.41
C ALA A 31 -8.91 3.73 -1.35
N LEU A 32 -7.74 3.20 -1.70
CA LEU A 32 -6.85 2.52 -0.75
C LEU A 32 -6.30 3.48 0.32
N GLY A 33 -5.88 4.69 -0.10
CA GLY A 33 -5.46 5.76 0.80
C GLY A 33 -6.54 6.14 1.80
N GLU A 34 -7.77 6.40 1.32
CA GLU A 34 -8.92 6.72 2.19
C GLU A 34 -9.29 5.56 3.13
N TYR A 35 -9.15 4.31 2.67
CA TYR A 35 -9.34 3.13 3.52
C TYR A 35 -8.31 3.06 4.67
N GLY A 36 -7.05 3.44 4.40
CA GLY A 36 -5.96 3.43 5.38
C GLY A 36 -5.79 4.72 6.19
N LYS A 37 -6.49 5.81 5.82
CA LYS A 37 -6.39 7.14 6.42
C LYS A 37 -6.51 7.19 7.95
N PRO A 38 -7.41 6.43 8.61
CA PRO A 38 -7.48 6.42 10.08
C PRO A 38 -6.20 5.94 10.78
N LEU A 39 -5.28 5.33 10.04
CA LEU A 39 -4.00 4.80 10.53
C LEU A 39 -2.81 5.65 10.06
N CYS A 40 -3.03 6.62 9.17
CA CYS A 40 -2.00 7.40 8.51
C CYS A 40 -2.47 8.85 8.32
N ASP A 41 -2.10 9.74 9.24
CA ASP A 41 -2.30 11.19 9.12
C ASP A 41 -1.21 11.88 8.29
N GLU A 42 -0.62 11.17 7.31
CA GLU A 42 0.44 11.74 6.49
C GLU A 42 -0.12 12.80 5.54
N THR A 43 0.44 14.01 5.59
CA THR A 43 0.01 15.11 4.74
C THR A 43 0.69 15.09 3.37
N VAL A 44 1.83 14.39 3.26
CA VAL A 44 2.62 14.28 2.05
C VAL A 44 2.72 12.82 1.61
N LEU A 45 2.01 12.49 0.53
CA LEU A 45 2.04 11.14 -0.03
C LEU A 45 3.34 10.86 -0.81
N PRO A 46 3.85 9.62 -0.78
CA PRO A 46 5.03 9.20 -1.53
C PRO A 46 4.83 9.37 -3.04
N ARG A 47 5.93 9.69 -3.75
CA ARG A 47 5.93 9.85 -5.21
C ARG A 47 6.64 8.72 -5.95
N SER A 48 7.13 7.73 -5.22
CA SER A 48 7.80 6.55 -5.77
C SER A 48 7.63 5.35 -4.83
N ALA A 49 7.88 4.16 -5.37
CA ALA A 49 7.94 2.93 -4.58
C ALA A 49 9.01 3.00 -3.47
N GLN A 50 10.13 3.69 -3.74
CA GLN A 50 11.21 3.85 -2.77
C GLN A 50 10.79 4.78 -1.62
N ASP A 51 10.15 5.91 -1.93
CA ASP A 51 9.63 6.83 -0.90
C ASP A 51 8.60 6.11 -0.02
N LEU A 52 7.69 5.34 -0.63
CA LEU A 52 6.69 4.57 0.10
C LEU A 52 7.34 3.60 1.10
N GLN A 53 8.32 2.80 0.64
CA GLN A 53 9.03 1.86 1.51
C GLN A 53 9.79 2.57 2.63
N GLN A 54 10.47 3.68 2.34
CA GLN A 54 11.23 4.43 3.33
C GLN A 54 10.33 5.03 4.42
N ILE A 55 9.17 5.58 4.03
CA ILE A 55 8.20 6.13 4.99
C ILE A 55 7.63 5.01 5.87
N VAL A 56 7.25 3.87 5.27
CA VAL A 56 6.73 2.71 6.02
C VAL A 56 7.76 2.21 7.05
N GLU A 57 9.01 2.01 6.64
CA GLU A 57 10.09 1.55 7.52
C GLU A 57 10.28 2.50 8.70
N SER A 58 10.40 3.80 8.42
CA SER A 58 10.59 4.82 9.47
C SER A 58 9.46 4.86 10.51
N ARG A 59 8.23 4.55 10.11
CA ARG A 59 7.05 4.50 10.99
C ARG A 59 7.09 3.27 11.91
N ILE A 60 7.47 2.12 11.37
CA ILE A 60 7.57 0.88 12.13
C ILE A 60 8.68 0.97 13.17
N ASP A 61 9.84 1.50 12.77
CA ASP A 61 10.96 1.72 13.69
C ASP A 61 10.60 2.68 14.83
N SER A 62 9.95 3.80 14.49
CA SER A 62 9.48 4.78 15.48
C SER A 62 8.46 4.19 16.46
N SER A 63 7.54 3.35 15.96
CA SER A 63 6.54 2.67 16.80
C SER A 63 7.16 1.66 17.77
N ASN A 64 8.29 1.05 17.43
CA ASN A 64 8.98 0.08 18.29
C ASN A 64 9.80 0.77 19.39
N THR A 65 10.43 1.91 19.11
CA THR A 65 11.19 2.65 20.14
C THR A 65 10.34 3.18 21.30
N ALA A 66 9.03 3.34 21.10
CA ALA A 66 8.09 3.77 22.14
C ALA A 66 7.60 2.61 23.05
N LEU A 67 7.84 1.35 22.68
CA LEU A 67 7.29 0.16 23.35
C LEU A 67 8.36 -0.76 23.95
N ASP A 68 9.55 -0.23 24.23
CA ASP A 68 10.61 -1.02 24.87
C ASP A 68 10.36 -1.16 26.38
N SER A 69 9.49 -2.12 26.72
CA SER A 69 9.47 -2.83 28.00
C SER A 69 8.65 -4.12 27.87
N ASP A 70 9.39 -5.22 27.69
CA ASP A 70 9.05 -6.57 28.20
C ASP A 70 8.16 -7.50 27.34
N LYS A 71 8.76 -8.20 26.36
CA LYS A 71 8.86 -9.69 26.24
C LYS A 71 9.02 -10.23 24.80
N PRO A 72 9.76 -11.34 24.60
CA PRO A 72 9.94 -11.95 23.28
C PRO A 72 8.83 -12.97 22.99
N ALA A 73 7.86 -12.58 22.16
CA ALA A 73 6.99 -13.51 21.43
C ALA A 73 7.31 -13.37 19.92
N ALA A 74 8.49 -13.84 19.53
CA ALA A 74 9.13 -13.51 18.24
C ALA A 74 8.28 -13.86 17.00
N ASP A 75 7.41 -14.87 17.06
CA ASP A 75 6.70 -15.38 15.88
C ASP A 75 5.40 -14.62 15.57
N LYS A 76 4.62 -14.24 16.59
CA LYS A 76 3.43 -13.36 16.40
C LYS A 76 3.84 -11.92 16.11
N SER A 77 4.99 -11.49 16.66
CA SER A 77 5.49 -10.13 16.46
C SER A 77 5.91 -9.81 15.03
N ALA A 78 6.34 -10.82 14.26
CA ALA A 78 6.77 -10.62 12.88
C ALA A 78 5.56 -10.48 11.95
N ASP A 79 4.56 -11.35 12.11
CA ASP A 79 3.32 -11.32 11.35
C ASP A 79 2.50 -10.06 11.62
N ASP A 80 2.40 -9.64 12.89
CA ASP A 80 1.75 -8.39 13.27
C ASP A 80 2.50 -7.17 12.72
N ARG A 81 3.84 -7.20 12.66
CA ARG A 81 4.65 -6.15 12.05
C ARG A 81 4.42 -6.06 10.55
N ASP A 82 4.48 -7.17 9.82
CA ASP A 82 4.22 -7.19 8.38
C ASP A 82 2.81 -6.66 8.06
N ARG A 83 1.84 -7.02 8.89
CA ARG A 83 0.46 -6.56 8.77
C ARG A 83 0.32 -5.07 9.06
N GLN A 84 1.03 -4.55 10.06
CA GLN A 84 1.06 -3.12 10.37
C GLN A 84 1.72 -2.32 9.24
N SER A 85 2.87 -2.78 8.74
CA SER A 85 3.56 -2.20 7.58
C SER A 85 2.66 -2.14 6.35
N ALA A 86 1.91 -3.22 6.10
CA ALA A 86 0.97 -3.28 4.99
C ALA A 86 -0.20 -2.29 5.15
N LEU A 87 -0.76 -2.13 6.35
CA LEU A 87 -1.81 -1.14 6.59
C LEU A 87 -1.31 0.30 6.40
N ILE A 88 -0.11 0.61 6.89
CA ILE A 88 0.53 1.92 6.69
C ILE A 88 0.76 2.17 5.19
N ALA A 89 1.28 1.17 4.47
CA ALA A 89 1.49 1.28 3.03
C ALA A 89 0.19 1.57 2.26
N LEU A 90 -0.94 0.99 2.67
CA LEU A 90 -2.24 1.30 2.07
C LEU A 90 -2.68 2.75 2.36
N GLY A 91 -2.49 3.24 3.58
CA GLY A 91 -2.83 4.63 3.95
C GLY A 91 -1.99 5.68 3.22
N LEU A 92 -0.81 5.29 2.72
CA LEU A 92 0.06 6.14 1.91
C LEU A 92 -0.20 6.04 0.41
N CYS A 93 -1.19 5.25 -0.02
CA CYS A 93 -1.55 5.16 -1.43
C CYS A 93 -2.31 6.41 -1.90
N GLY A 94 -2.04 6.83 -3.13
CA GLY A 94 -2.80 7.88 -3.81
C GLY A 94 -2.18 8.23 -5.16
N GLU A 95 -2.81 9.16 -5.87
CA GLU A 95 -2.35 9.68 -7.17
C GLU A 95 -0.84 10.03 -7.20
N PRO A 96 -0.25 10.69 -6.18
CA PRO A 96 1.15 11.13 -6.25
C PRO A 96 2.15 10.00 -6.49
N LEU A 97 1.80 8.76 -6.11
CA LEU A 97 2.65 7.58 -6.31
C LEU A 97 2.88 7.25 -7.79
N VAL A 98 1.89 7.54 -8.64
CA VAL A 98 1.90 7.20 -10.08
C VAL A 98 1.99 8.43 -10.98
N ALA A 99 1.76 9.64 -10.44
CA ALA A 99 1.84 10.89 -11.20
C ALA A 99 3.17 11.09 -11.95
N PRO A 100 4.37 10.80 -11.39
CA PRO A 100 5.63 10.95 -12.13
C PRO A 100 5.75 10.00 -13.33
N PHE A 101 5.09 8.84 -13.28
CA PHE A 101 5.02 7.91 -14.39
C PHE A 101 4.07 8.42 -15.48
N PHE A 102 2.86 8.86 -15.11
CA PHE A 102 1.87 9.37 -16.05
C PHE A 102 2.29 10.68 -16.72
N ALA A 103 3.06 11.53 -16.03
CA ALA A 103 3.65 12.71 -16.63
C ALA A 103 4.60 12.41 -17.82
N LYS A 104 5.08 11.16 -17.94
CA LYS A 104 6.08 10.73 -18.94
C LYS A 104 5.60 9.61 -19.86
N SER A 105 4.36 9.13 -19.70
CA SER A 105 3.83 8.02 -20.47
C SER A 105 2.34 8.14 -20.67
N ASP A 106 1.91 7.97 -21.91
CA ASP A 106 0.52 7.85 -22.37
C ASP A 106 0.07 6.38 -22.50
N ALA A 107 0.80 5.46 -21.87
CA ALA A 107 0.56 4.04 -22.03
C ALA A 107 -0.78 3.66 -21.37
N VAL A 108 -1.54 2.78 -22.04
CA VAL A 108 -2.81 2.24 -21.54
C VAL A 108 -2.80 0.71 -21.50
N GLY A 109 -3.80 0.13 -20.82
CA GLY A 109 -4.03 -1.30 -20.78
C GLY A 109 -2.81 -2.12 -20.36
N SER A 110 -2.47 -3.15 -21.14
CA SER A 110 -1.40 -4.10 -20.79
C SER A 110 -0.02 -3.44 -20.73
N LEU A 111 0.26 -2.48 -21.62
CA LEU A 111 1.53 -1.78 -21.63
C LEU A 111 1.70 -0.91 -20.38
N MET A 112 0.64 -0.19 -19.99
CA MET A 112 0.61 0.60 -18.76
C MET A 112 0.89 -0.27 -17.54
N ARG A 113 0.15 -1.38 -17.38
CA ARG A 113 0.32 -2.30 -16.24
C ARG A 113 1.73 -2.86 -16.15
N ARG A 114 2.34 -3.22 -17.29
CA ARG A 114 3.73 -3.71 -17.33
C ARG A 114 4.72 -2.65 -16.86
N LYS A 115 4.53 -1.39 -17.26
CA LYS A 115 5.42 -0.28 -16.88
C LYS A 115 5.18 0.22 -15.45
N LEU A 116 3.94 0.17 -14.96
CA LEU A 116 3.57 0.55 -13.59
C LEU A 116 3.93 -0.51 -12.55
N LYS A 117 4.11 -1.77 -12.96
CA LYS A 117 4.47 -2.88 -12.06
C LYS A 117 5.54 -2.51 -11.00
N PRO A 118 6.72 -1.98 -11.35
CA PRO A 118 7.73 -1.62 -10.35
C PRO A 118 7.28 -0.54 -9.35
N VAL A 119 6.36 0.33 -9.73
CA VAL A 119 5.80 1.37 -8.85
C VAL A 119 4.75 0.78 -7.90
N LEU A 120 3.93 -0.14 -8.41
CA LEU A 120 2.81 -0.74 -7.67
C LEU A 120 3.18 -2.03 -6.93
N GLU A 121 4.35 -2.62 -7.16
CA GLU A 121 4.84 -3.81 -6.47
C GLU A 121 4.69 -3.73 -4.94
N PRO A 122 5.12 -2.64 -4.24
CA PRO A 122 4.91 -2.53 -2.80
C PRO A 122 3.43 -2.48 -2.39
N VAL A 123 2.55 -1.91 -3.23
CA VAL A 123 1.11 -1.87 -2.97
C VAL A 123 0.51 -3.27 -3.11
N PHE A 124 0.90 -4.03 -4.14
CA PHE A 124 0.48 -5.42 -4.31
C PHE A 124 0.97 -6.29 -3.15
N ALA A 125 2.22 -6.13 -2.70
CA ALA A 125 2.74 -6.84 -1.55
C ALA A 125 1.94 -6.54 -0.28
N ALA A 126 1.59 -5.28 -0.02
CA ALA A 126 0.75 -4.89 1.12
C ALA A 126 -0.65 -5.52 1.05
N LEU A 127 -1.29 -5.47 -0.13
CA LEU A 127 -2.60 -6.10 -0.33
C LEU A 127 -2.56 -7.61 -0.09
N GLU A 128 -1.53 -8.28 -0.63
CA GLU A 128 -1.35 -9.73 -0.46
C GLU A 128 -1.10 -10.10 1.00
N THR A 129 -0.27 -9.35 1.73
CA THR A 129 -0.05 -9.55 3.18
C THR A 129 -1.36 -9.43 3.96
N LEU A 130 -2.21 -8.45 3.65
CA LEU A 130 -3.49 -8.27 4.34
C LEU A 130 -4.57 -9.28 3.95
N LEU A 131 -4.41 -9.95 2.80
CA LEU A 131 -5.31 -10.98 2.29
C LEU A 131 -4.87 -12.41 2.65
N LYS A 132 -3.64 -12.60 3.15
CA LYS A 132 -3.21 -13.87 3.73
C LYS A 132 -4.08 -14.18 4.94
N ARG A 133 -4.58 -15.41 4.99
CA ARG A 133 -5.51 -15.90 6.00
C ARG A 133 -4.70 -16.68 7.03
N HIS A 134 -4.73 -16.24 8.29
CA HIS A 134 -4.23 -16.98 9.45
C HIS A 134 -5.36 -17.81 10.06
#